data_AF-A0A1X7SVJ9-F1
#
_entry.id   AF-A0A1X7SVJ9-F1
#
_cell.length_a   1.000
_cell.length_b   1.000
_cell.length_c   1.000
_cell.angle_alpha   90.00
_cell.angle_beta   90.00
_cell.angle_gamma   90.00
#
_symmetry.space_group_name_H-M   'P 1'
#
loop_
_entity.id
_entity.type
_entity.pdbx_description
1 polymer ?
#
loop_
_entity_poly.entity_id
_entity_poly.type
_entity_poly.pdbx_seq_one_letter_code
_entity_poly.pdbx_strand_id
1 'polypeptide(L)'
;MASNQETSGISLRDPVRNILKKFSLNELDLDQPTDDAVFVSLGLNFDYSLGIHLGLSNSDITAIKRDNDSDQDRVVALFWKWRERKGSGVTYLSLLKVLIENENKEAAEKLCQYYKDKHQKSSSTESSE
;
A
#
# COMPACT_ATOMS: atom_id res chain seq x y z
N MET A 1 45.14 -7.99 11.03
CA MET A 1 44.38 -8.44 9.84
C MET A 1 43.07 -7.68 9.84
N ALA A 2 42.76 -7.04 8.72
CA ALA A 2 41.87 -5.89 8.62
C ALA A 2 40.42 -6.20 9.00
N SER A 3 39.85 -5.31 9.81
CA SER A 3 38.42 -5.16 10.01
C SER A 3 37.79 -4.71 8.69
N ASN A 4 37.00 -5.59 8.07
CA ASN A 4 36.17 -5.22 6.92
C ASN A 4 34.85 -4.64 7.44
N GLN A 5 34.86 -3.35 7.75
CA GLN A 5 33.68 -2.52 7.53
C GLN A 5 33.88 -1.86 6.18
N GLU A 6 32.99 -2.13 5.22
CA GLU A 6 32.61 -1.21 4.15
C GLU A 6 31.57 -1.88 3.25
N THR A 7 30.34 -1.40 3.30
CA THR A 7 29.65 -0.88 2.10
C THR A 7 28.53 0.08 2.52
N SER A 8 28.86 1.37 2.39
CA SER A 8 28.05 2.36 1.67
C SER A 8 26.78 2.92 2.32
N GLY A 9 27.03 4.04 3.00
CA GLY A 9 26.10 5.10 3.32
C GLY A 9 25.40 5.75 2.11
N ILE A 10 24.11 6.04 2.35
CA ILE A 10 23.20 7.08 1.85
C ILE A 10 22.13 7.15 2.95
N SER A 11 22.47 7.55 4.17
CA SER A 11 21.47 7.75 5.24
C SER A 11 20.58 8.97 4.91
N LEU A 12 19.64 8.77 3.99
CA LEU A 12 18.49 9.59 3.58
C LEU A 12 17.19 8.74 3.67
N ARG A 13 17.24 7.59 4.36
CA ARG A 13 17.03 6.27 3.72
C ARG A 13 15.80 5.47 4.19
N ASP A 14 14.69 6.11 4.52
CA ASP A 14 13.44 5.40 4.80
C ASP A 14 12.23 6.13 4.16
N PRO A 15 11.89 5.81 2.89
CA PRO A 15 10.77 6.43 2.18
C PRO A 15 9.43 6.22 2.89
N VAL A 16 9.25 5.10 3.61
CA VAL A 16 8.04 4.82 4.41
C VAL A 16 7.93 5.86 5.51
N ARG A 17 8.98 6.01 6.33
CA ARG A 17 9.01 6.97 7.44
C ARG A 17 8.82 8.41 6.98
N ASN A 18 9.37 8.78 5.82
CA ASN A 18 9.21 10.13 5.27
C ASN A 18 7.77 10.44 4.89
N ILE A 19 7.06 9.48 4.25
CA ILE A 19 5.65 9.64 3.93
C ILE A 19 4.82 9.69 5.21
N LEU A 20 5.02 8.76 6.15
CA LEU A 20 4.29 8.73 7.42
C LEU A 20 4.39 10.06 8.18
N LYS A 21 5.60 10.62 8.29
CA LYS A 21 5.83 11.93 8.92
C LYS A 21 5.05 13.06 8.24
N LYS A 22 4.93 13.07 6.91
CA LYS A 22 4.16 14.08 6.16
C LYS A 22 2.69 14.11 6.61
N PHE A 23 2.13 12.97 6.97
CA PHE A 23 0.74 12.83 7.40
C PHE A 23 0.55 12.80 8.93
N SER A 24 1.64 12.98 9.70
CA SER A 24 1.64 12.82 11.17
C SER A 24 1.19 11.43 11.64
N LEU A 25 1.53 10.41 10.86
CA LEU A 25 1.24 8.99 11.16
C LEU A 25 2.51 8.27 11.62
N ASN A 26 2.32 7.13 12.26
CA ASN A 26 3.38 6.19 12.62
C ASN A 26 3.05 4.77 12.11
N GLU A 27 4.01 3.84 12.19
CA GLU A 27 3.81 2.47 11.67
C GLU A 27 2.72 1.69 12.41
N LEU A 28 2.53 1.93 13.71
CA LEU A 28 1.49 1.26 14.51
C LEU A 28 0.09 1.71 14.10
N ASP A 29 -0.07 2.98 13.69
CA ASP A 29 -1.35 3.47 13.17
C ASP A 29 -1.75 2.65 11.93
N LEU A 30 -0.80 2.34 11.06
CA LEU A 30 -1.04 1.62 9.82
C LEU A 30 -1.01 0.08 9.98
N ASP A 31 -0.74 -0.45 11.17
CA ASP A 31 -0.75 -1.89 11.44
C ASP A 31 -2.16 -2.44 11.66
N GLN A 32 -3.14 -1.83 10.98
CA GLN A 32 -4.54 -2.26 10.96
C GLN A 32 -4.84 -2.97 9.63
N PRO A 33 -5.74 -3.96 9.60
CA PRO A 33 -6.17 -4.59 8.36
C PRO A 33 -6.72 -3.58 7.35
N THR A 34 -6.34 -3.74 6.09
CA THR A 34 -6.93 -2.96 4.99
C THR A 34 -8.40 -3.32 4.81
N ASP A 35 -9.25 -2.33 4.50
CA ASP A 35 -10.60 -2.58 3.97
C ASP A 35 -10.60 -2.68 2.44
N ASP A 36 -11.74 -2.97 1.82
CA ASP A 36 -11.84 -3.07 0.35
C ASP A 36 -11.93 -1.70 -0.33
N ALA A 37 -12.52 -0.71 0.35
CA ALA A 37 -12.72 0.62 -0.21
C ALA A 37 -11.39 1.35 -0.43
N VAL A 38 -10.35 1.04 0.35
CA VAL A 38 -9.02 1.60 0.15
C VAL A 38 -8.49 1.29 -1.25
N PHE A 39 -8.66 0.07 -1.77
CA PHE A 39 -8.11 -0.33 -3.08
C PHE A 39 -8.70 0.51 -4.21
N VAL A 40 -9.99 0.80 -4.13
CA VAL A 40 -10.69 1.67 -5.07
C VAL A 40 -10.23 3.12 -4.91
N SER A 41 -10.06 3.59 -3.67
CA SER A 41 -9.69 4.98 -3.37
C SER A 41 -8.31 5.39 -3.91
N LEU A 42 -7.40 4.43 -4.12
CA LEU A 42 -6.06 4.71 -4.64
C LEU A 42 -6.07 5.19 -6.10
N GLY A 43 -7.14 4.87 -6.85
CA GLY A 43 -7.29 5.29 -8.25
C GLY A 43 -6.15 4.82 -9.15
N LEU A 44 -5.67 3.60 -8.92
CA LEU A 44 -4.57 3.02 -9.68
C LEU A 44 -5.08 2.45 -11.02
N ASN A 45 -4.21 2.53 -12.03
CA ASN A 45 -4.38 1.77 -13.27
C ASN A 45 -3.67 0.43 -13.16
N PHE A 46 -4.06 -0.52 -14.00
CA PHE A 46 -3.44 -1.84 -14.02
C PHE A 46 -1.96 -1.74 -14.42
N ASP A 47 -1.08 -2.25 -13.56
CA ASP A 47 0.35 -2.34 -13.77
C ASP A 47 0.83 -3.75 -13.45
N TYR A 48 1.56 -4.35 -14.39
CA TYR A 48 2.12 -5.68 -14.21
C TYR A 48 3.17 -5.69 -13.09
N SER A 49 3.94 -4.61 -12.96
CA SER A 49 4.98 -4.45 -11.93
C SER A 49 4.37 -4.45 -10.53
N LEU A 50 3.20 -3.82 -10.37
CA LEU A 50 2.46 -3.83 -9.11
C LEU A 50 2.10 -5.25 -8.71
N GLY A 51 1.62 -6.07 -9.65
CA GLY A 51 1.33 -7.49 -9.39
C GLY A 51 2.56 -8.28 -8.91
N ILE A 52 3.74 -7.99 -9.46
CA ILE A 52 5.00 -8.63 -9.04
C ILE A 52 5.41 -8.17 -7.64
N HIS A 53 5.31 -6.88 -7.32
CA HIS A 53 5.60 -6.37 -5.97
C HIS A 53 4.60 -6.90 -4.92
N LEU A 54 3.38 -7.22 -5.33
CA LEU A 54 2.40 -7.93 -4.50
C LEU A 54 2.74 -9.43 -4.34
N GLY A 55 3.79 -9.96 -4.96
CA GLY A 55 4.18 -11.37 -4.88
C GLY A 55 3.27 -12.31 -5.67
N LEU A 56 2.58 -11.80 -6.70
CA LEU A 56 1.78 -12.61 -7.61
C LEU A 56 2.65 -13.20 -8.73
N SER A 57 2.30 -14.37 -9.23
CA SER A 57 3.01 -14.95 -10.37
C SER A 57 2.53 -14.33 -11.68
N ASN A 58 3.35 -14.41 -12.73
CA ASN A 58 2.96 -13.99 -14.08
C ASN A 58 1.65 -14.65 -14.54
N SER A 59 1.43 -15.93 -14.20
CA SER A 59 0.18 -16.62 -14.53
C SER A 59 -1.03 -16.01 -13.84
N ASP A 60 -0.88 -15.58 -12.59
CA ASP A 60 -1.96 -14.90 -11.85
C ASP A 60 -2.31 -13.56 -12.47
N ILE A 61 -1.29 -12.75 -12.77
CA ILE A 61 -1.45 -11.40 -13.30
C ILE A 61 -2.06 -11.48 -14.72
N THR A 62 -1.62 -12.44 -15.53
CA THR A 62 -2.19 -12.69 -16.86
C THR A 62 -3.65 -13.16 -16.79
N ALA A 63 -3.99 -14.03 -15.83
CA ALA A 63 -5.38 -14.43 -15.62
C ALA A 63 -6.25 -13.24 -15.22
N ILE A 64 -5.80 -12.43 -14.25
CA ILE A 64 -6.52 -11.22 -13.83
C ILE A 64 -6.75 -10.26 -14.99
N LYS A 65 -5.72 -10.02 -15.82
CA LYS A 65 -5.83 -9.15 -17.00
C LYS A 65 -6.88 -9.66 -18.00
N ARG A 66 -6.95 -10.97 -18.20
CA ARG A 66 -7.90 -11.62 -19.11
C ARG A 66 -9.32 -11.64 -18.56
N ASP A 67 -9.47 -11.88 -17.26
CA ASP A 67 -10.76 -12.16 -16.62
C ASP A 67 -11.51 -10.87 -16.19
N ASN A 68 -10.91 -9.69 -16.36
CA ASN A 68 -11.49 -8.40 -15.99
C ASN A 68 -11.35 -7.38 -17.14
N ASP A 69 -12.42 -6.64 -17.40
CA ASP A 69 -12.52 -5.75 -18.56
C ASP A 69 -11.97 -4.34 -18.31
N SER A 70 -12.09 -3.82 -17.08
CA SER A 70 -11.60 -2.49 -16.71
C SER A 70 -10.28 -2.55 -15.93
N ASP A 71 -9.45 -1.51 -16.08
CA ASP A 71 -8.20 -1.40 -15.32
C ASP A 71 -8.45 -1.30 -13.81
N GLN A 72 -9.54 -0.66 -13.41
CA GLN A 72 -9.93 -0.57 -12.00
C GLN A 72 -10.27 -1.96 -11.42
N ASP A 73 -11.05 -2.77 -12.14
CA ASP A 73 -11.39 -4.12 -11.69
C ASP A 73 -10.15 -5.01 -11.61
N ARG A 74 -9.23 -4.89 -12.58
CA ARG A 74 -7.95 -5.61 -12.57
C ARG A 74 -7.10 -5.24 -11.36
N VAL A 75 -7.01 -3.96 -11.02
CA VAL A 75 -6.27 -3.51 -9.83
C VAL A 75 -6.88 -4.05 -8.55
N VAL A 76 -8.21 -3.96 -8.40
CA VAL A 76 -8.90 -4.51 -7.22
C VAL A 76 -8.66 -6.02 -7.12
N ALA A 77 -8.72 -6.75 -8.24
CA ALA A 77 -8.43 -8.17 -8.29
C ALA A 77 -6.97 -8.51 -7.91
N LEU A 78 -5.98 -7.69 -8.29
CA LEU A 78 -4.59 -7.85 -7.83
C LEU A 78 -4.51 -7.77 -6.30
N PHE A 79 -5.17 -6.77 -5.70
CA PHE A 79 -5.14 -6.58 -4.25
C PHE A 79 -5.90 -7.68 -3.49
N TRP A 80 -7.04 -8.14 -4.00
CA TRP A 80 -7.77 -9.27 -3.42
C TRP A 80 -6.94 -10.55 -3.45
N LYS A 81 -6.32 -10.87 -4.59
CA LYS A 81 -5.48 -12.06 -4.72
C LYS A 81 -4.23 -11.98 -3.84
N TRP A 82 -3.65 -10.80 -3.69
CA TRP A 82 -2.58 -10.56 -2.72
C TRP A 82 -3.04 -10.82 -1.28
N ARG A 83 -4.22 -10.32 -0.90
CA ARG A 83 -4.82 -10.56 0.42
C ARG A 83 -5.10 -12.03 0.68
N GLU A 84 -5.63 -12.76 -0.30
CA GLU A 84 -5.85 -14.21 -0.19
C GLU A 84 -4.55 -14.97 0.10
N ARG A 85 -3.42 -14.56 -0.49
CA ARG A 85 -2.12 -15.20 -0.28
C ARG A 85 -1.47 -14.86 1.06
N LYS A 86 -1.51 -13.58 1.45
CA LYS A 86 -0.89 -13.12 2.71
C LYS A 86 -1.77 -13.37 3.93
N GLY A 87 -3.07 -13.60 3.76
CA GLY A 87 -4.02 -13.81 4.84
C GLY A 87 -4.23 -12.56 5.70
N SER A 88 -4.41 -12.76 7.01
CA SER A 88 -4.74 -11.69 7.97
C SER A 88 -3.65 -10.63 8.17
N GLY A 89 -2.46 -10.80 7.58
CA GLY A 89 -1.34 -9.86 7.69
C GLY A 89 -1.37 -8.68 6.71
N VAL A 90 -2.44 -8.52 5.92
CA VAL A 90 -2.54 -7.41 4.95
C VAL A 90 -3.03 -6.12 5.61
N THR A 91 -2.06 -5.39 6.14
CA THR A 91 -2.25 -4.10 6.81
C THR A 91 -2.00 -2.91 5.88
N TYR A 92 -2.47 -1.71 6.28
CA TYR A 92 -2.15 -0.47 5.57
C TYR A 92 -0.63 -0.26 5.45
N LEU A 93 0.14 -0.68 6.46
CA LEU A 93 1.59 -0.58 6.45
C LEU A 93 2.21 -1.48 5.38
N SER A 94 1.70 -2.71 5.24
CA SER A 94 2.13 -3.63 4.18
C SER A 94 1.82 -3.06 2.80
N LEU A 95 0.63 -2.47 2.62
CA LEU A 95 0.25 -1.85 1.36
C LEU A 95 1.12 -0.63 1.04
N LEU A 96 1.41 0.21 2.04
CA LEU A 96 2.30 1.37 1.91
C LEU A 96 3.69 0.96 1.41
N LYS A 97 4.25 -0.11 1.99
CA LYS A 97 5.57 -0.65 1.58
C LYS A 97 5.55 -1.10 0.12
N VAL A 98 4.54 -1.87 -0.30
CA VAL A 98 4.41 -2.33 -1.68
C VAL A 98 4.29 -1.16 -2.66
N LEU A 99 3.52 -0.13 -2.34
CA LEU A 99 3.37 1.04 -3.21
C LEU A 99 4.68 1.83 -3.37
N ILE A 100 5.48 1.92 -2.31
CA ILE A 100 6.79 2.56 -2.33
C ILE A 100 7.80 1.71 -3.11
N GLU A 101 7.79 0.39 -2.94
CA GLU A 101 8.62 -0.54 -3.71
C GLU A 101 8.30 -0.48 -5.21
N ASN A 102 7.02 -0.32 -5.56
CA ASN A 102 6.57 -0.07 -6.94
C ASN A 102 6.78 1.39 -7.41
N GLU A 103 7.57 2.18 -6.69
CA GLU A 103 7.87 3.60 -6.96
C GLU A 103 6.63 4.51 -7.10
N ASN A 104 5.47 4.06 -6.63
CA ASN A 104 4.21 4.77 -6.75
C ASN A 104 3.95 5.64 -5.50
N LYS A 105 4.75 6.70 -5.38
CA LYS A 105 4.67 7.64 -4.26
C LYS A 105 3.31 8.32 -4.17
N GLU A 106 2.66 8.62 -5.29
CA GLU A 106 1.35 9.26 -5.30
C GLU A 106 0.30 8.39 -4.60
N ALA A 107 0.25 7.10 -4.94
CA ALA A 107 -0.66 6.16 -4.29
C ALA A 107 -0.31 5.94 -2.82
N ALA A 108 0.97 5.89 -2.47
CA ALA A 108 1.43 5.81 -1.09
C ALA A 108 0.95 7.01 -0.25
N GLU A 109 0.99 8.22 -0.82
CA GLU A 109 0.46 9.42 -0.18
C GLU A 109 -1.08 9.39 -0.07
N LYS A 110 -1.78 8.97 -1.13
CA LYS A 110 -3.24 8.78 -1.12
C LYS A 110 -3.69 7.78 -0.05
N LEU A 111 -2.95 6.70 0.15
CA LEU A 111 -3.21 5.71 1.19
C LEU A 111 -3.18 6.33 2.59
N CYS A 112 -2.13 7.11 2.89
CA CYS A 112 -2.01 7.80 4.17
C CYS A 112 -3.12 8.83 4.37
N GLN A 113 -3.48 9.58 3.32
CA GLN A 113 -4.59 10.52 3.35
C GLN A 113 -5.92 9.81 3.61
N TYR A 114 -6.20 8.71 2.92
CA TYR A 114 -7.40 7.89 3.12
C TYR A 114 -7.53 7.42 4.57
N TYR A 115 -6.44 6.85 5.13
CA TYR A 115 -6.42 6.40 6.51
C TYR A 115 -6.74 7.55 7.47
N LYS A 116 -6.09 8.71 7.27
CA LYS A 116 -6.34 9.89 8.09
C LYS A 116 -7.78 10.37 7.99
N ASP A 117 -8.33 10.49 6.78
CA ASP A 117 -9.70 10.97 6.58
C ASP A 117 -10.72 10.03 7.24
N LYS A 118 -10.49 8.72 7.15
CA LYS A 118 -11.34 7.71 7.79
C LYS A 118 -11.34 7.81 9.32
N HIS A 119 -10.17 8.04 9.92
CA HIS A 119 -9.99 8.08 11.38
C HIS A 119 -10.17 9.48 12.00
N GLN A 120 -10.16 10.54 11.21
CA GLN A 120 -10.52 11.90 11.64
C GLN A 120 -12.03 12.14 11.54
N LYS A 121 -12.72 11.50 10.59
CA LYS A 121 -14.18 11.66 10.44
C LYS A 121 -14.98 11.07 11.62
N SER A 122 -14.41 10.13 12.36
CA SER A 122 -15.00 9.54 13.57
C SER A 122 -14.99 10.47 14.80
N SER A 123 -14.31 11.62 14.78
CA SER A 123 -14.31 12.57 15.91
C SER A 123 -15.30 13.72 15.76
N SER A 124 -16.11 13.76 14.69
CA SER A 124 -17.00 14.89 14.40
C SER A 124 -18.49 14.52 14.35
N THR A 125 -18.89 13.39 14.93
CA THR A 125 -20.32 12.98 15.00
C THR A 125 -20.78 12.74 16.43
N GLU A 126 -20.55 13.73 17.30
CA GLU A 126 -21.30 13.91 18.55
C GLU A 126 -21.55 15.41 18.73
N SER A 127 -22.67 15.89 18.18
CA SER A 127 -23.46 17.03 18.67
C SER A 127 -24.44 17.43 17.58
N SER A 128 -25.66 16.91 17.68
CA SER A 128 -26.92 17.60 17.34
C SER A 128 -28.04 16.67 17.81
N GLU A 129 -28.38 16.79 19.09
CA GLU A 129 -29.73 16.51 19.59
C GLU A 129 -30.71 17.55 19.04
#